data_AF-A0A934UW79-F1
#
_entry.id   AF-A0A934UW79-F1
#
_cell.length_a   1.000
_cell.length_b   1.000
_cell.length_c   1.000
_cell.angle_alpha   90.00
_cell.angle_beta   90.00
_cell.angle_gamma   90.00
#
_symmetry.space_group_name_H-M   'P 1'
#
loop_
_entity.id
_entity.type
_entity.pdbx_description
1 polymer ?
#
loop_
_entity_poly.entity_id
_entity_poly.type
_entity_poly.pdbx_seq_one_letter_code
_entity_poly.pdbx_strand_id
1 'polypeptide(L)'
;MNKAMKTAKKELTKLGCEVVRETRDLIAFRLLTGQDWVCSSRTQMHTVRSVVDRQRGHYRVQTGEYLAAFPEVTSAPRMEIGNYYAPPHFKDSTRLMLGQGLTRPEITTAILSPETVRINPATGRWIYCAGRIGVVIEPPEHGIYTLITILWSTDEEWEQNPRPEREKL
;
A
#
# COMPACT_ATOMS: atom_id res chain seq x y z
N MET A 1 -4.69 -27.58 -9.04
CA MET A 1 -4.57 -26.12 -9.13
C MET A 1 -3.10 -25.69 -9.07
N ASN A 2 -2.60 -25.01 -10.11
CA ASN A 2 -1.20 -24.61 -10.20
C ASN A 2 -0.90 -23.37 -9.32
N LYS A 3 0.38 -22.98 -9.20
CA LYS A 3 0.81 -21.82 -8.39
C LYS A 3 0.16 -20.51 -8.85
N ALA A 4 0.01 -20.30 -10.17
CA ALA A 4 -0.58 -19.10 -10.76
C ALA A 4 -2.05 -18.92 -10.33
N MET A 5 -2.86 -19.97 -10.42
CA MET A 5 -4.26 -19.95 -9.99
C MET A 5 -4.42 -19.70 -8.48
N LYS A 6 -3.56 -20.31 -7.65
CA LYS A 6 -3.54 -20.04 -6.20
C LYS A 6 -3.25 -18.57 -5.91
N THR A 7 -2.24 -17.99 -6.58
CA THR A 7 -1.89 -16.58 -6.44
C THR A 7 -3.01 -15.66 -6.94
N ALA A 8 -3.58 -15.94 -8.11
CA ALA A 8 -4.69 -15.17 -8.67
C ALA A 8 -5.87 -15.13 -7.70
N LYS A 9 -6.30 -16.29 -7.19
CA LYS A 9 -7.39 -16.39 -6.21
C LYS A 9 -7.11 -15.58 -4.96
N LYS A 10 -5.92 -15.74 -4.37
CA LYS A 10 -5.55 -15.02 -3.15
C LYS A 10 -5.55 -13.50 -3.36
N GLU A 11 -4.89 -13.02 -4.41
CA GLU A 11 -4.65 -11.59 -4.58
C GLU A 11 -5.85 -10.85 -5.17
N LEU A 12 -6.57 -11.43 -6.14
CA LEU A 12 -7.74 -10.77 -6.73
C LEU A 12 -8.93 -10.71 -5.77
N THR A 13 -9.18 -11.77 -4.98
CA THR A 13 -10.24 -11.75 -3.98
C THR A 13 -9.94 -10.73 -2.86
N LYS A 14 -8.68 -10.53 -2.49
CA LYS A 14 -8.29 -9.45 -1.57
C LYS A 14 -8.59 -8.05 -2.09
N LEU A 15 -8.56 -7.87 -3.42
CA LEU A 15 -8.88 -6.61 -4.07
C LEU A 15 -10.39 -6.46 -4.33
N GLY A 16 -11.24 -7.37 -3.82
CA GLY A 16 -12.68 -7.33 -4.03
C GLY A 16 -13.16 -7.85 -5.38
N CYS A 17 -12.31 -8.50 -6.18
CA CYS A 17 -12.77 -9.21 -7.38
C CYS A 17 -13.51 -10.49 -6.97
N GLU A 18 -14.66 -10.76 -7.59
CA GLU A 18 -15.51 -11.88 -7.24
C GLU A 18 -15.14 -13.15 -8.02
N VAL A 19 -15.21 -14.31 -7.39
CA VAL A 19 -15.06 -15.59 -8.09
C VAL A 19 -16.40 -15.98 -8.69
N VAL A 20 -16.50 -15.95 -10.01
CA VAL A 20 -17.73 -16.31 -10.75
C VAL A 20 -17.83 -17.81 -10.93
N ARG A 21 -16.71 -18.48 -11.16
CA ARG A 21 -16.65 -19.92 -11.37
C ARG A 21 -15.28 -20.48 -11.00
N GLU A 22 -15.27 -21.62 -10.32
CA GLU A 22 -14.03 -22.33 -10.01
C GLU A 22 -14.18 -23.80 -10.39
N THR A 23 -13.19 -24.31 -11.12
CA THR A 23 -13.05 -25.73 -11.43
C THR A 23 -11.61 -26.17 -11.13
N ARG A 24 -11.32 -27.45 -11.36
CA ARG A 24 -9.97 -27.98 -11.21
C ARG A 24 -8.93 -27.28 -12.11
N ASP A 25 -9.38 -26.83 -13.29
CA ASP A 25 -8.52 -26.37 -14.38
C ASP A 25 -8.59 -24.87 -14.65
N LEU A 26 -9.59 -24.17 -14.11
CA LEU A 26 -9.70 -22.71 -14.24
C LEU A 26 -10.43 -22.07 -13.06
N ILE A 27 -10.20 -20.76 -12.90
CA ILE A 27 -10.96 -19.85 -12.05
C ILE A 27 -11.34 -18.64 -12.89
N ALA A 28 -12.64 -18.33 -12.97
CA ALA A 28 -13.16 -17.12 -13.58
C ALA A 28 -13.46 -16.08 -12.50
N PHE A 29 -13.04 -14.85 -12.72
CA PHE A 29 -13.23 -13.72 -11.83
C PHE A 29 -14.04 -12.62 -12.51
N ARG A 30 -14.96 -11.99 -11.78
CA ARG A 30 -15.51 -10.67 -12.11
C ARG A 30 -14.53 -9.64 -11.55
N LEU A 31 -13.88 -8.91 -12.45
CA LEU A 31 -12.92 -7.86 -12.09
C LEU A 31 -13.65 -6.61 -11.59
N LEU A 32 -12.91 -5.71 -10.94
CA LEU A 32 -13.43 -4.42 -10.42
C LEU A 32 -14.01 -3.51 -11.51
N THR A 33 -13.52 -3.68 -12.75
CA THR A 33 -14.04 -2.98 -13.93
C THR A 33 -15.34 -3.57 -14.46
N GLY A 34 -15.87 -4.62 -13.85
CA GLY A 34 -17.03 -5.38 -14.33
C GLY A 34 -16.71 -6.39 -15.44
N GLN A 35 -15.47 -6.44 -15.92
CA GLN A 35 -15.04 -7.42 -16.94
C GLN A 35 -14.80 -8.80 -16.33
N ASP A 36 -15.08 -9.85 -17.09
CA ASP A 36 -14.68 -11.21 -16.71
C ASP A 36 -13.25 -11.52 -17.13
N TRP A 37 -12.51 -12.20 -16.26
CA TRP A 37 -11.18 -12.71 -16.57
C TRP A 37 -11.00 -14.15 -16.07
N VAL A 38 -10.35 -14.98 -16.89
CA VAL A 38 -10.16 -16.41 -16.60
C VAL A 38 -8.69 -16.72 -16.37
N CYS A 39 -8.39 -17.26 -15.19
CA CYS A 39 -7.11 -17.88 -14.88
C CYS A 39 -7.22 -19.40 -15.06
N SER A 40 -6.54 -19.95 -16.06
CA SER A 40 -6.49 -21.41 -16.28
C SER A 40 -5.19 -22.02 -15.75
N SER A 41 -5.11 -23.35 -15.77
CA SER A 41 -3.89 -24.11 -15.52
C SER A 41 -2.74 -23.79 -16.49
N ARG A 42 -3.03 -23.14 -17.62
CA ARG A 42 -2.04 -22.68 -18.61
C ARG A 42 -1.64 -21.21 -18.44
N THR A 43 -2.34 -20.45 -17.60
CA THR A 43 -2.04 -19.04 -17.39
C THR A 43 -0.68 -18.88 -16.70
N GLN A 44 0.19 -18.08 -17.32
CA GLN A 44 1.52 -17.82 -16.78
C GLN A 44 1.48 -16.84 -15.62
N MET A 45 2.44 -16.97 -14.69
CA MET A 45 2.50 -16.13 -13.49
C MET A 45 2.63 -14.63 -13.82
N HIS A 46 3.37 -14.26 -14.88
CA HIS A 46 3.52 -12.86 -15.26
C HIS A 46 2.19 -12.24 -15.69
N THR A 47 1.31 -13.01 -16.35
CA THR A 47 -0.04 -12.58 -16.72
C THR A 47 -0.90 -12.34 -15.48
N VAL A 48 -0.83 -13.23 -14.50
CA VAL A 48 -1.53 -13.07 -13.21
C VAL A 48 -1.08 -11.77 -12.53
N ARG A 49 0.24 -11.54 -12.43
CA ARG A 49 0.79 -10.33 -11.81
C ARG A 49 0.32 -9.07 -12.52
N SER A 50 0.39 -9.03 -13.85
CA SER A 50 -0.09 -7.89 -14.65
C SER A 50 -1.57 -7.58 -14.40
N VAL A 51 -2.42 -8.61 -14.34
CA VAL A 51 -3.85 -8.43 -14.05
C VAL A 51 -4.06 -7.92 -12.62
N VAL A 52 -3.36 -8.50 -11.63
CA VAL A 52 -3.41 -8.06 -10.23
C VAL A 52 -2.97 -6.60 -10.10
N ASP A 53 -1.86 -6.21 -10.73
CA ASP A 53 -1.35 -4.83 -10.67
C ASP A 53 -2.32 -3.84 -11.31
N ARG A 54 -2.95 -4.22 -12.43
CA ARG A 54 -4.02 -3.43 -13.04
C ARG A 54 -5.22 -3.28 -12.11
N GLN A 55 -5.64 -4.37 -11.46
CA GLN A 55 -6.76 -4.31 -10.50
C GLN A 55 -6.40 -3.53 -9.24
N ARG A 56 -5.15 -3.55 -8.78
CA ARG A 56 -4.68 -2.66 -7.71
C ARG A 56 -4.81 -1.19 -8.10
N GLY A 57 -4.50 -0.84 -9.35
CA GLY A 57 -4.74 0.49 -9.89
C GLY A 57 -6.22 0.89 -9.87
N HIS A 58 -7.11 0.00 -10.32
CA HIS A 58 -8.55 0.26 -10.28
C HIS A 58 -9.12 0.30 -8.87
N TYR A 59 -8.68 -0.60 -7.99
CA TYR A 59 -9.03 -0.61 -6.58
C TYR A 59 -8.69 0.73 -5.95
N ARG A 60 -7.46 1.23 -6.14
CA ARG A 60 -7.03 2.55 -5.68
C ARG A 60 -7.92 3.70 -6.14
N VAL A 61 -8.41 3.65 -7.37
CA VAL A 61 -9.29 4.69 -7.94
C VAL A 61 -10.74 4.54 -7.44
N GLN A 62 -11.27 3.31 -7.36
CA GLN A 62 -12.66 3.05 -6.96
C GLN A 62 -12.90 3.21 -5.46
N THR A 63 -11.95 2.79 -4.62
CA THR A 63 -12.03 2.99 -3.17
C THR A 63 -11.49 4.35 -2.76
N GLY A 64 -10.86 5.09 -3.69
CA GLY A 64 -10.13 6.31 -3.38
C GLY A 64 -9.06 6.03 -2.31
N GLU A 65 -8.14 5.08 -2.53
CA GLU A 65 -6.95 4.87 -1.68
C GLU A 65 -5.98 6.08 -1.72
N TYR A 66 -6.52 7.29 -1.62
CA TYR A 66 -5.98 8.31 -0.75
C TYR A 66 -5.97 7.78 0.68
N LEU A 67 -5.07 8.28 1.51
CA LEU A 67 -5.03 7.92 2.93
C LEU A 67 -6.40 8.00 3.62
N ALA A 68 -7.29 8.85 3.12
CA ALA A 68 -8.68 8.99 3.54
C ALA A 68 -9.50 7.68 3.61
N ALA A 69 -9.21 6.69 2.75
CA ALA A 69 -9.93 5.41 2.75
C ALA A 69 -9.50 4.44 3.87
N PHE A 70 -8.35 4.67 4.51
CA PHE A 70 -7.94 3.84 5.64
C PHE A 70 -8.66 4.28 6.93
N PRO A 71 -9.18 3.34 7.73
CA PRO A 71 -9.85 3.67 8.97
C PRO A 71 -8.90 4.41 9.91
N GLU A 72 -9.40 5.50 10.49
CA GLU A 72 -8.73 6.23 11.56
C GLU A 72 -8.77 5.42 12.86
N VAL A 73 -7.69 5.47 13.64
CA VAL A 73 -7.54 4.78 14.91
C VAL A 73 -7.06 5.75 15.98
N THR A 74 -7.69 5.70 17.15
CA THR A 74 -7.38 6.58 18.29
C THR A 74 -6.34 5.98 19.24
N SER A 75 -6.03 4.70 19.11
CA SER A 75 -5.19 3.94 20.03
C SER A 75 -3.76 3.67 19.53
N ALA A 76 -3.32 4.35 18.47
CA ALA A 76 -1.97 4.17 17.99
C ALA A 76 -0.96 4.72 19.02
N PRO A 77 0.04 3.92 19.42
CA PRO A 77 1.00 4.33 20.43
C PRO A 77 1.87 5.49 19.92
N ARG A 78 2.10 6.49 20.77
CA ARG A 78 2.93 7.63 20.39
C ARG A 78 4.39 7.21 20.26
N MET A 79 5.03 7.69 19.19
CA MET A 79 6.45 7.47 18.98
C MET A 79 7.24 8.53 19.72
N GLU A 80 8.30 8.11 20.40
CA GLU A 80 9.23 9.02 21.07
C GLU A 80 10.51 9.21 20.26
N ILE A 81 11.21 10.29 20.53
CA ILE A 81 12.50 10.58 19.90
C ILE A 81 13.47 9.43 20.21
N GLY A 82 14.06 8.86 19.16
CA GLY A 82 15.05 7.79 19.27
C GLY A 82 14.47 6.37 19.26
N ASN A 83 13.14 6.21 19.33
CA ASN A 83 12.50 4.89 19.34
C ASN A 83 12.11 4.40 17.93
N TYR A 84 12.87 4.77 16.90
CA TYR A 84 12.55 4.33 15.54
C TYR A 84 13.78 4.08 14.67
N TYR A 85 13.62 3.14 13.75
CA TYR A 85 14.58 2.80 12.71
C TYR A 85 14.07 3.24 11.34
N ALA A 86 14.93 3.94 10.61
CA ALA A 86 14.69 4.37 9.23
C ALA A 86 15.57 3.54 8.26
N PRO A 87 15.00 2.57 7.53
CA PRO A 87 15.70 1.77 6.54
C PRO A 87 16.11 2.61 5.31
N PRO A 88 17.02 2.10 4.46
CA PRO A 88 17.51 2.84 3.28
C PRO A 88 16.39 3.35 2.36
N HIS A 89 15.39 2.51 2.06
CA HIS A 89 14.29 2.88 1.17
C HIS A 89 13.41 4.02 1.71
N PHE A 90 13.23 4.10 3.03
CA PHE A 90 12.56 5.24 3.66
C PHE A 90 13.37 6.53 3.46
N LYS A 91 14.69 6.46 3.67
CA LYS A 91 15.60 7.60 3.49
C LYS A 91 15.62 8.07 2.03
N ASP A 92 15.57 7.15 1.08
CA ASP A 92 15.51 7.49 -0.35
C ASP A 92 14.22 8.21 -0.72
N SER A 93 13.07 7.70 -0.28
CA SER A 93 11.77 8.34 -0.49
C SER A 93 11.72 9.73 0.16
N THR A 94 12.27 9.83 1.38
CA THR A 94 12.39 11.11 2.09
C THR A 94 13.25 12.10 1.32
N ARG A 95 14.41 11.67 0.81
CA ARG A 95 15.30 12.52 0.01
C ARG A 95 14.62 13.05 -1.25
N LEU A 96 13.84 12.22 -1.93
CA LEU A 96 13.07 12.63 -3.11
C LEU A 96 12.03 13.68 -2.76
N MET A 97 11.24 13.46 -1.69
CA MET A 97 10.23 14.41 -1.25
C MET A 97 10.83 15.72 -0.73
N LEU A 98 12.00 15.68 -0.07
CA LEU A 98 12.75 16.90 0.29
C LEU A 98 13.12 17.70 -0.95
N GLY A 99 13.50 17.03 -2.05
CA GLY A 99 13.76 17.67 -3.34
C GLY A 99 12.51 18.27 -4.00
N GLN A 100 11.31 17.82 -3.61
CA GLN A 100 10.01 18.34 -4.05
C GLN A 100 9.47 19.45 -3.12
N GLY A 101 10.24 19.86 -2.10
CA GLY A 101 9.86 20.95 -1.18
C GLY A 101 9.22 20.48 0.13
N LEU A 102 9.32 19.19 0.47
CA LEU A 102 9.06 18.73 1.84
C LEU A 102 10.13 19.28 2.78
N THR A 103 9.76 19.60 4.02
CA THR A 103 10.68 20.08 5.04
C THR A 103 10.92 19.03 6.14
N ARG A 104 12.08 19.09 6.79
CA ARG A 104 12.39 18.21 7.94
C ARG A 104 11.41 18.39 9.10
N PRO A 105 10.97 19.62 9.47
CA PRO A 105 9.95 19.80 10.50
C PRO A 105 8.62 19.12 10.19
N GLU A 106 8.17 19.10 8.93
CA GLU A 106 6.96 18.36 8.54
C GLU A 106 7.12 16.87 8.83
N ILE A 107 8.25 16.27 8.45
CA ILE A 107 8.54 14.85 8.71
C ILE A 107 8.55 14.55 10.21
N THR A 108 9.25 15.37 11.00
CA THR A 108 9.31 15.22 12.45
C THR A 108 7.94 15.34 13.09
N THR A 109 7.12 16.30 12.63
CA THR A 109 5.74 16.49 13.12
C THR A 109 4.89 15.27 12.82
N ALA A 110 4.93 14.74 11.59
CA ALA A 110 4.19 13.55 11.22
C ALA A 110 4.59 12.34 12.09
N ILE A 111 5.87 12.18 12.43
CA ILE A 111 6.34 11.03 13.23
C ILE A 111 5.98 11.16 14.71
N LEU A 112 6.24 12.32 15.32
CA LEU A 112 6.16 12.50 16.78
C LEU A 112 4.80 13.01 17.25
N SER A 113 4.12 13.79 16.42
CA SER A 113 2.87 14.48 16.74
C SER A 113 1.89 14.42 15.55
N PRO A 114 1.50 13.22 15.09
CA PRO A 114 0.54 13.10 14.01
C PRO A 114 -0.80 13.75 14.38
N GLU A 115 -1.44 14.38 13.41
CA GLU A 115 -2.79 14.94 13.54
C GLU A 115 -3.83 13.82 13.53
N THR A 116 -3.61 12.82 12.67
CA THR A 116 -4.45 11.61 12.59
C THR A 116 -3.57 10.39 12.40
N VAL A 117 -4.05 9.24 12.92
CA VAL A 117 -3.40 7.95 12.67
C VAL A 117 -4.40 7.02 12.03
N ARG A 118 -3.97 6.37 10.95
CA ARG A 118 -4.78 5.42 10.19
C ARG A 118 -4.13 4.06 10.18
N ILE A 119 -4.91 3.01 9.93
CA ILE A 119 -4.39 1.64 9.80
C ILE A 119 -4.73 1.06 8.45
N ASN A 120 -3.75 0.46 7.78
CA ASN A 120 -4.00 -0.36 6.61
C ASN A 120 -4.41 -1.76 7.07
N PRO A 121 -5.69 -2.17 6.92
CA PRO A 121 -6.18 -3.44 7.46
C PRO A 121 -5.57 -4.67 6.77
N ALA A 122 -5.06 -4.52 5.54
CA ALA A 122 -4.45 -5.62 4.79
C ALA A 122 -3.03 -5.96 5.28
N THR A 123 -2.32 -4.98 5.86
CA THR A 123 -0.92 -5.13 6.30
C THR A 123 -0.73 -4.96 7.80
N GLY A 124 -1.72 -4.41 8.52
CA GLY A 124 -1.62 -4.05 9.93
C GLY A 124 -0.70 -2.85 10.21
N ARG A 125 -0.20 -2.17 9.16
CA ARG A 125 0.68 -1.02 9.29
C ARG A 125 -0.09 0.24 9.64
N TRP A 126 0.51 1.07 10.49
CA TRP A 126 -0.02 2.38 10.81
C TRP A 126 0.46 3.43 9.81
N ILE A 127 -0.31 4.50 9.69
CA ILE A 127 0.03 5.63 8.86
C ILE A 127 -0.23 6.90 9.64
N TYR A 128 0.86 7.58 9.99
CA TYR A 128 0.85 8.76 10.81
C TYR A 128 0.78 9.96 9.88
N CYS A 129 -0.32 10.70 9.93
CA CYS A 129 -0.61 11.76 8.99
C CYS A 129 -0.51 13.11 9.70
N ALA A 130 0.19 14.06 9.07
CA ALA A 130 0.21 15.45 9.50
C ALA A 130 0.31 16.36 8.28
N GLY A 131 -0.64 17.28 8.14
CA GLY A 131 -0.75 18.14 6.98
C GLY A 131 -0.77 17.32 5.68
N ARG A 132 0.23 17.58 4.83
CA ARG A 132 0.31 17.01 3.48
C ARG A 132 1.11 15.72 3.34
N ILE A 133 1.54 15.10 4.45
CA ILE A 133 2.27 13.82 4.40
C ILE A 133 1.68 12.76 5.31
N GLY A 134 1.93 11.50 4.93
CA GLY A 134 1.74 10.31 5.75
C GLY A 134 3.04 9.52 5.87
N VAL A 135 3.34 9.03 7.07
CA VAL A 135 4.48 8.15 7.34
C VAL A 135 3.95 6.77 7.68
N VAL A 136 4.30 5.78 6.85
CA VAL A 136 3.90 4.38 7.05
C VAL A 136 4.84 3.73 8.03
N ILE A 137 4.30 3.15 9.08
CA ILE A 137 5.03 2.62 10.23
C ILE A 137 4.59 1.19 10.48
N GLU A 138 5.56 0.32 10.73
CA GLU A 138 5.29 -0.99 11.30
C GLU A 138 5.16 -0.89 12.83
N PRO A 139 4.18 -1.60 13.43
CA PRO A 139 4.07 -1.71 14.88
C PRO A 139 5.41 -2.13 15.50
N PRO A 140 5.72 -1.67 16.72
CA PRO A 140 7.05 -1.81 17.28
C PRO A 140 7.38 -3.27 17.54
N GLU A 141 8.57 -3.69 17.11
CA GLU A 141 9.20 -4.93 17.53
C GLU A 141 10.26 -4.58 18.58
N HIS A 142 10.17 -5.17 19.78
CA HIS A 142 11.05 -4.84 20.91
C HIS A 142 11.09 -3.35 21.29
N GLY A 143 10.00 -2.61 21.08
CA GLY A 143 9.90 -1.19 21.41
C GLY A 143 10.49 -0.24 20.36
N ILE A 144 10.97 -0.75 19.23
CA ILE A 144 11.49 0.06 18.12
C ILE A 144 10.50 0.02 16.96
N TYR A 145 10.05 1.19 16.52
CA TYR A 145 9.21 1.34 15.35
C TYR A 145 10.05 1.29 14.07
N THR A 146 9.54 0.70 13.01
CA THR A 146 10.19 0.75 11.69
C THR A 146 9.43 1.70 10.78
N LEU A 147 10.09 2.75 10.30
CA LEU A 147 9.55 3.67 9.31
C LEU A 147 9.67 3.02 7.92
N ILE A 148 8.56 2.66 7.29
CA ILE A 148 8.57 1.92 6.02
C ILE A 148 8.70 2.87 4.85
N THR A 149 7.82 3.86 4.76
CA THR A 149 7.90 4.86 3.69
C THR A 149 7.26 6.16 4.13
N ILE A 150 7.51 7.21 3.36
CA ILE A 150 6.84 8.49 3.46
C ILE A 150 6.14 8.78 2.14
N LEU A 151 4.97 9.39 2.21
CA LEU A 151 4.14 9.69 1.06
C LEU A 151 3.37 11.00 1.25
N TRP A 152 3.11 11.70 0.15
CA TRP A 152 2.14 12.78 0.06
C TRP A 152 0.76 12.25 0.37
N SER A 153 0.03 12.94 1.23
CA SER A 153 -1.30 12.56 1.72
C SER A 153 -2.45 13.25 1.01
N THR A 154 -2.16 14.31 0.24
CA THR A 154 -3.14 15.15 -0.45
C THR A 154 -3.38 14.64 -1.87
N ASP A 155 -4.57 14.90 -2.39
CA ASP A 155 -4.93 14.48 -3.75
C ASP A 155 -4.04 15.14 -4.82
N GLU A 156 -3.64 16.39 -4.57
CA GLU A 156 -2.82 17.22 -5.47
C GLU A 156 -1.39 16.69 -5.61
N GLU A 157 -0.81 16.19 -4.52
CA GLU A 157 0.58 15.72 -4.49
C GLU A 157 0.68 14.19 -4.60
N TRP A 158 -0.44 13.47 -4.52
CA TRP A 158 -0.47 12.00 -4.53
C TRP A 158 0.25 11.36 -5.72
N GLU A 159 0.06 11.91 -6.92
CA GLU A 159 0.70 11.40 -8.14
C GLU A 159 2.23 11.59 -8.14
N GLN A 160 2.75 12.50 -7.30
CA GLN A 160 4.17 12.78 -7.15
C GLN A 160 4.87 11.84 -6.16
N ASN A 161 4.12 10.93 -5.53
CA ASN A 161 4.67 9.99 -4.57
C ASN A 161 5.81 9.16 -5.17
N PRO A 162 6.93 8.99 -4.45
CA PRO A 162 8.04 8.16 -4.91
C PRO A 162 7.55 6.72 -5.12
N ARG A 163 7.48 6.30 -6.38
CA ARG A 163 7.14 4.92 -6.76
C ARG A 163 8.42 4.11 -6.74
N PRO A 164 8.43 2.90 -6.16
CA PRO A 164 9.61 2.03 -6.27
C PRO A 164 9.94 1.85 -7.75
N GLU A 165 11.21 2.06 -8.10
CA GLU A 165 11.69 1.74 -9.44
C GLU A 165 11.32 0.28 -9.71
N ARG A 166 10.59 0.01 -10.80
CA ARG A 166 10.37 -1.36 -11.24
C ARG A 166 11.74 -1.96 -11.45
N GLU A 167 12.15 -2.91 -10.59
CA GLU A 167 13.28 -3.77 -10.91
C GLU A 167 13.04 -4.27 -12.33
N LYS A 168 13.93 -3.89 -13.25
CA LYS A 168 13.97 -4.43 -14.60
C LYS A 168 14.36 -5.90 -14.43
N LEU A 169 13.36 -6.76 -14.26
CA LEU A 169 13.48 -8.20 -14.39
C LEU A 169 13.66 -8.57 -15.86
#